data_AF-A0AAU2JFR8-F1
#
_entry.id   AF-A0AAU2JFR8-F1
#
_cell.length_a   1.000
_cell.length_b   1.000
_cell.length_c   1.000
_cell.angle_alpha   90.00
_cell.angle_beta   90.00
_cell.angle_gamma   90.00
#
_symmetry.space_group_name_H-M   'P 1'
#
loop_
_entity.id
_entity.type
_entity.pdbx_description
1 polymer ?
#
loop_
_entity_poly.entity_id
_entity_poly.type
_entity_poly.pdbx_seq_one_letter_code
_entity_poly.pdbx_strand_id
1 'polypeptide(L)'
;MPTYTVQMDKVEYVVGEMAAISTKIQETLSVLDNGAKMHLSEWTSDARSTYDAAKAKWDAAAADMVAQAQKATSALGTINDAYRAGEKQGISLWEH
;
A
#
# COMPACT_ATOMS: atom_id res chain seq x y z
N MET A 1 -32.91 -0.92 -12.24
CA MET A 1 -31.49 -1.21 -12.51
C MET A 1 -30.79 -1.37 -11.17
N PRO A 2 -30.02 -2.42 -10.92
CA PRO A 2 -29.27 -2.51 -9.67
C PRO A 2 -28.23 -1.39 -9.67
N THR A 3 -28.40 -0.41 -8.78
CA THR A 3 -27.42 0.64 -8.56
C THR A 3 -26.18 -0.04 -8.00
N TYR A 4 -25.14 -0.18 -8.82
CA TYR A 4 -23.85 -0.69 -8.38
C TYR A 4 -23.15 0.45 -7.60
N THR A 5 -23.62 0.71 -6.39
CA THR A 5 -23.01 1.69 -5.49
C THR A 5 -21.67 1.14 -5.03
N VAL A 6 -20.59 1.76 -5.48
CA VAL A 6 -19.27 1.56 -4.89
C VAL A 6 -19.38 1.91 -3.40
N GLN A 7 -19.13 0.93 -2.52
CA GLN A 7 -19.16 1.12 -1.06
C GLN A 7 -17.89 1.87 -0.66
N MET A 8 -17.95 3.21 -0.67
CA MET A 8 -16.79 4.09 -0.41
C MET A 8 -16.18 3.87 0.97
N ASP A 9 -17.00 3.51 1.94
CA ASP A 9 -16.60 3.18 3.30
C ASP A 9 -15.68 1.95 3.35
N LYS A 10 -15.87 0.97 2.44
CA LYS A 10 -14.97 -0.18 2.33
C LYS A 10 -13.67 0.16 1.62
N VAL A 11 -13.70 1.15 0.73
CA VAL A 11 -12.53 1.61 0.00
C VAL A 11 -11.57 2.33 0.95
N GLU A 12 -12.07 3.27 1.76
CA GLU A 12 -11.28 3.95 2.78
C GLU A 12 -10.73 2.97 3.82
N TYR A 13 -11.53 1.97 4.21
CA TYR A 13 -11.10 0.89 5.09
C TYR A 13 -9.91 0.11 4.52
N VAL A 14 -9.98 -0.33 3.26
CA VAL A 14 -8.89 -1.10 2.62
C VAL A 14 -7.61 -0.27 2.50
N VAL A 15 -7.72 1.02 2.17
CA VAL A 15 -6.56 1.92 2.12
C VAL A 15 -5.92 2.06 3.51
N GLY A 16 -6.74 2.23 4.55
CA GLY A 16 -6.28 2.28 5.94
C GLY A 16 -5.58 1.00 6.38
N GLU A 17 -6.15 -0.16 6.06
CA GLU A 17 -5.55 -1.47 6.33
C GLU A 17 -4.23 -1.66 5.59
N MET A 18 -4.13 -1.26 4.31
CA MET A 18 -2.89 -1.33 3.55
C MET A 18 -1.79 -0.46 4.15
N ALA A 19 -2.13 0.74 4.63
CA ALA A 19 -1.19 1.62 5.33
C ALA A 19 -0.73 0.98 6.65
N ALA A 20 -1.66 0.43 7.44
CA ALA A 20 -1.35 -0.24 8.70
C ALA A 20 -0.45 -1.48 8.50
N ILE A 21 -0.73 -2.30 7.49
CA ILE A 21 0.08 -3.46 7.11
C ILE A 21 1.49 -3.01 6.69
N SER A 22 1.59 -1.96 5.90
CA SER A 22 2.89 -1.42 5.45
C SER A 22 3.75 -0.97 6.64
N THR A 23 3.18 -0.23 7.58
CA THR A 23 3.86 0.18 8.82
C THR A 23 4.32 -1.03 9.63
N LYS A 24 3.45 -2.04 9.79
CA LYS A 24 3.78 -3.24 10.56
C LYS A 24 4.90 -4.07 9.93
N ILE A 25 4.95 -4.11 8.59
CA ILE A 25 6.05 -4.74 7.85
C ILE A 25 7.35 -3.97 8.11
N GLN A 26 7.33 -2.64 8.03
CA GLN A 26 8.52 -1.82 8.31
C GLN A 26 9.04 -2.01 9.75
N GLU A 27 8.14 -2.06 10.74
CA GLU A 27 8.50 -2.36 12.13
C GLU A 27 9.12 -3.74 12.28
N THR A 28 8.51 -4.76 11.66
CA THR A 28 9.03 -6.14 11.69
C THR A 28 10.42 -6.23 11.06
N LEU A 29 10.64 -5.55 9.92
CA LEU A 29 11.93 -5.48 9.26
C LEU A 29 12.97 -4.73 10.11
N SER A 30 12.57 -3.68 10.82
CA SER A 30 13.44 -2.94 11.74
C SER A 30 13.87 -3.79 12.94
N VAL A 31 12.94 -4.56 13.52
CA VAL A 31 13.25 -5.52 14.59
C VAL A 31 14.21 -6.60 14.10
N LEU A 32 13.95 -7.16 12.91
CA LEU A 32 14.81 -8.16 12.28
C LEU A 32 16.21 -7.59 11.99
N ASP A 33 16.31 -6.35 11.51
CA ASP A 33 17.56 -5.66 11.24
C ASP A 33 18.39 -5.43 12.51
N ASN A 34 17.74 -4.98 13.59
CA ASN A 34 18.39 -4.80 14.89
C ASN A 34 18.86 -6.14 15.49
N GLY A 35 18.05 -7.20 15.37
CA GLY A 35 18.40 -8.55 15.81
C GLY A 35 19.61 -9.11 15.04
N ALA A 36 19.59 -8.98 13.71
CA ALA A 36 20.69 -9.41 12.86
C ALA A 36 21.99 -8.65 13.16
N LYS A 37 21.90 -7.34 13.44
CA LYS A 37 23.05 -6.50 13.81
C LYS A 37 23.64 -6.81 15.18
N MET A 38 22.90 -7.39 16.13
CA MET A 38 23.50 -7.81 17.41
C MET A 38 24.51 -8.96 17.23
N HIS A 39 24.30 -9.80 16.22
CA HIS A 39 25.20 -10.91 15.90
C HIS A 39 26.29 -10.53 14.88
N LEU A 40 26.40 -9.26 14.49
CA LEU A 40 27.36 -8.79 13.49
C LEU A 40 28.82 -9.08 13.84
N SER A 41 29.15 -9.18 15.14
CA SER A 41 30.50 -9.54 15.60
C SER A 41 30.88 -10.99 15.24
N GLU A 42 29.89 -11.84 14.99
CA GLU A 42 30.07 -13.26 14.63
C GLU A 42 30.08 -13.46 13.11
N TRP A 43 29.78 -12.42 12.34
CA TRP A 43 29.62 -12.54 10.89
C TRP A 43 30.96 -12.47 10.17
N THR A 44 31.26 -13.54 9.43
CA THR A 44 32.28 -13.51 8.37
C THR A 44 31.81 -12.62 7.22
N SER A 45 32.75 -12.13 6.39
CA SER A 45 32.46 -11.19 5.28
C SER A 45 31.29 -11.63 4.38
N ASP A 46 31.16 -12.93 4.10
CA ASP A 46 30.13 -13.48 3.21
C ASP A 46 28.71 -13.41 3.80
N ALA A 47 28.58 -13.60 5.12
CA ALA A 47 27.31 -13.47 5.82
C ALA A 47 26.78 -12.03 5.76
N ARG A 48 27.69 -11.06 5.84
CA ARG A 48 27.37 -9.63 5.75
C ARG A 48 26.88 -9.23 4.36
N SER A 49 27.56 -9.72 3.31
CA SER A 49 27.12 -9.51 1.93
C SER A 49 25.73 -10.12 1.65
N THR A 50 25.49 -11.33 2.16
CA THR A 50 24.19 -12.02 2.00
C THR A 50 23.08 -11.25 2.71
N TYR A 51 23.36 -10.74 3.91
CA TYR A 51 22.44 -9.91 4.65
C TYR A 51 22.13 -8.60 3.94
N ASP A 52 23.14 -7.88 3.45
CA ASP A 52 22.94 -6.60 2.76
C ASP A 52 22.07 -6.79 1.50
N ALA A 53 22.24 -7.91 0.79
CA ALA A 53 21.39 -8.27 -0.35
C ALA A 53 19.95 -8.60 0.06
N ALA A 54 19.75 -9.34 1.16
CA ALA A 54 18.43 -9.62 1.71
C ALA A 54 17.73 -8.34 2.20
N LYS A 55 18.51 -7.45 2.82
CA LYS A 55 18.07 -6.15 3.31
C LYS A 55 17.58 -5.25 2.19
N ALA A 56 18.37 -5.12 1.12
CA ALA A 56 17.95 -4.37 -0.05
C ALA A 56 16.64 -4.91 -0.65
N LYS A 57 16.45 -6.23 -0.68
CA LYS A 57 15.23 -6.87 -1.20
C LYS A 57 14.01 -6.56 -0.35
N TRP A 58 14.10 -6.72 0.96
CA TRP A 58 12.94 -6.44 1.83
C TRP A 58 12.61 -4.94 1.83
N ASP A 59 13.61 -4.06 1.67
CA ASP A 59 13.43 -2.60 1.76
C ASP A 59 12.74 -2.12 0.48
N ALA A 60 13.13 -2.69 -0.67
CA ALA A 60 12.45 -2.49 -1.94
C ALA A 60 10.99 -2.99 -1.92
N ALA A 61 10.75 -4.18 -1.36
CA ALA A 61 9.39 -4.73 -1.27
C ALA A 61 8.48 -3.90 -0.34
N ALA A 62 9.00 -3.42 0.79
CA ALA A 62 8.27 -2.54 1.69
C ALA A 62 7.94 -1.19 1.02
N ALA A 63 8.88 -0.62 0.25
CA ALA A 63 8.64 0.60 -0.52
C ALA A 63 7.58 0.39 -1.61
N ASP A 64 7.59 -0.75 -2.31
CA ASP A 64 6.60 -1.07 -3.33
C ASP A 64 5.20 -1.22 -2.75
N MET A 65 5.04 -1.80 -1.56
CA MET A 65 3.75 -1.89 -0.87
C MET A 65 3.14 -0.51 -0.59
N VAL A 66 3.95 0.46 -0.16
CA VAL A 66 3.50 1.85 0.05
C VAL A 66 3.09 2.48 -1.28
N ALA A 67 3.86 2.27 -2.34
CA ALA A 67 3.54 2.79 -3.66
C ALA A 67 2.25 2.18 -4.23
N GLN A 68 2.02 0.88 -4.02
CA GLN A 68 0.79 0.21 -4.43
C GLN A 68 -0.42 0.71 -3.65
N ALA A 69 -0.29 0.95 -2.34
CA ALA A 69 -1.34 1.56 -1.54
C ALA A 69 -1.73 2.95 -2.09
N GLN A 70 -0.75 3.79 -2.39
CA GLN A 70 -0.97 5.13 -2.97
C GLN A 70 -1.62 5.06 -4.36
N LYS A 71 -1.21 4.11 -5.20
CA LYS A 71 -1.83 3.87 -6.52
C LYS A 71 -3.29 3.43 -6.37
N ALA A 72 -3.58 2.54 -5.43
CA ALA A 72 -4.93 2.11 -5.13
C ALA A 72 -5.80 3.31 -4.70
N THR A 73 -5.32 4.13 -3.76
CA THR A 73 -6.02 5.36 -3.33
C THR A 73 -6.30 6.30 -4.50
N SER A 74 -5.32 6.51 -5.38
CA SER A 74 -5.46 7.43 -6.53
C SER A 74 -6.45 6.90 -7.58
N ALA A 75 -6.40 5.60 -7.88
CA ALA A 75 -7.33 4.95 -8.79
C ALA A 75 -8.77 5.00 -8.25
N LEU A 76 -8.92 4.79 -6.94
CA LEU A 76 -10.22 4.86 -6.25
C LEU A 76 -10.78 6.29 -6.22
N GLY A 77 -9.93 7.30 -6.03
CA GLY A 77 -10.32 8.71 -6.18
C GLY A 77 -10.82 9.03 -7.59
N THR A 78 -10.13 8.54 -8.62
CA THR A 78 -10.54 8.70 -10.02
C THR A 78 -11.90 8.03 -10.31
N ILE A 79 -12.12 6.84 -9.76
CA ILE A 79 -13.41 6.14 -9.86
C ILE A 79 -14.50 6.99 -9.20
N ASN A 80 -14.28 7.52 -8.00
CA ASN A 80 -15.24 8.37 -7.30
C ASN A 80 -15.64 9.60 -8.13
N ASP A 81 -14.65 10.33 -8.67
CA ASP A 81 -14.90 11.50 -9.52
C ASP A 81 -15.67 11.14 -10.79
N ALA A 82 -15.34 10.00 -11.42
CA ALA A 82 -16.06 9.51 -12.60
C ALA A 82 -17.51 9.14 -12.29
N TYR A 83 -17.78 8.50 -11.14
CA TYR A 83 -19.14 8.16 -10.71
C TYR A 83 -19.97 9.42 -10.43
N ARG A 84 -19.42 10.41 -9.70
CA ARG A 84 -20.12 11.68 -9.42
C ARG A 84 -20.38 12.49 -10.68
N ALA A 85 -19.45 12.47 -11.64
CA ALA A 85 -19.63 13.11 -12.94
C ALA A 85 -20.72 12.42 -13.77
N GLY A 86 -20.75 11.08 -13.77
CA GLY A 86 -21.76 10.27 -14.47
C GLY A 86 -23.18 10.49 -13.92
N GLU A 87 -23.35 10.56 -12.60
CA GLU A 87 -24.66 10.87 -11.99
C GLU A 87 -25.14 12.29 -12.34
N LYS A 88 -24.26 13.30 -12.31
CA LYS A 88 -24.60 14.67 -12.74
C LYS A 88 -25.00 14.74 -14.21
N GLN A 89 -24.29 14.04 -15.09
CA GLN A 89 -24.65 13.95 -16.50
C GLN A 89 -25.99 13.22 -16.71
N GLY A 90 -26.24 12.15 -15.94
CA GLY A 90 -27.51 11.45 -15.95
C GLY A 90 -28.67 12.37 -15.58
N ILE A 91 -28.58 13.09 -14.46
CA ILE A 91 -29.63 14.03 -14.00
C ILE A 91 -29.85 15.15 -15.02
N SER A 92 -28.77 15.72 -15.59
CA SER A 92 -28.86 16.74 -16.65
C SER A 92 -29.56 16.23 -17.93
N LEU A 93 -29.57 14.92 -18.19
CA LEU A 93 -30.23 14.33 -19.36
C LEU A 93 -31.74 14.19 -19.17
N TRP A 94 -32.23 14.21 -17.93
CA TRP A 94 -33.65 14.06 -17.57
C TRP A 94 -34.31 15.38 -17.13
N GLU A 95 -33.54 16.46 -16.95
CA GLU A 95 -34.04 17.82 -16.68
C GLU A 95 -34.28 18.68 -17.95
N HIS A 96 -34.17 18.08 -19.14
CA HIS A 96 -34.63 18.65 -20.42
C HIS A 96 -35.73 17.79 -21.04
#